data_AF-A0A2W6UMS7-F1
#
_entry.id   AF-A0A2W6UMS7-F1
#
_cell.length_a   1.000
_cell.length_b   1.000
_cell.length_c   1.000
_cell.angle_alpha   90.00
_cell.angle_beta   90.00
_cell.angle_gamma   90.00
#
_symmetry.space_group_name_H-M   'P 1'
#
loop_
_entity.id
_entity.type
_entity.pdbx_description
1 polymer ?
#
loop_
_entity_poly.entity_id
_entity_poly.type
_entity_poly.pdbx_seq_one_letter_code
_entity_poly.pdbx_strand_id
1 'polypeptide(L)'
;MAVSPPRPSIPDSLELACDALDRLIRDARLPPRGRHDLAHEALEERAQAIAASIVAPFRGNSAPPARLLASGTEGNKAWAAW
;
A
#
# COMPACT_ATOMS: atom_id res chain seq x y z
N MET A 1 -5.44 -7.96 33.04
CA MET A 1 -5.02 -6.72 32.36
C MET A 1 -4.12 -7.13 31.20
N ALA A 2 -4.57 -6.99 29.96
CA ALA A 2 -3.73 -7.31 28.80
C ALA A 2 -2.73 -6.17 28.60
N VAL A 3 -1.44 -6.46 28.76
CA VAL A 3 -0.36 -5.55 28.40
C VAL A 3 -0.27 -5.55 26.88
N SER A 4 -0.69 -4.46 26.24
CA SER A 4 -0.40 -4.26 24.82
C SER A 4 1.12 -4.18 24.64
N PRO A 5 1.71 -4.90 23.67
CA PRO A 5 3.13 -4.80 23.41
C PRO A 5 3.50 -3.34 23.07
N PRO A 6 4.70 -2.88 23.45
CA PRO A 6 5.15 -1.54 23.13
C PRO A 6 5.11 -1.36 21.61
N ARG A 7 4.53 -0.25 21.14
CA ARG A 7 4.57 0.08 19.72
C ARG A 7 6.03 0.21 19.29
N PRO A 8 6.45 -0.41 18.17
CA PRO A 8 7.80 -0.27 17.67
C PRO A 8 8.12 1.21 17.44
N SER A 9 9.37 1.62 17.66
CA SER A 9 9.77 2.98 17.39
C SER A 9 9.72 3.25 15.88
N ILE A 10 9.65 4.53 15.48
CA ILE A 10 9.64 4.91 14.06
C ILE A 10 10.88 4.38 13.33
N PRO A 11 12.11 4.50 13.87
CA PRO A 11 13.30 3.88 13.27
C PRO A 11 13.16 2.36 13.06
N ASP A 12 12.72 1.61 14.07
CA ASP A 12 12.56 0.16 13.96
C ASP A 12 11.53 -0.21 12.87
N SER A 13 10.45 0.57 12.77
CA SER A 13 9.42 0.37 11.76
C SER A 13 9.94 0.63 10.33
N LEU A 14 10.85 1.60 10.17
CA LEU A 14 11.48 1.88 8.89
C LEU A 14 12.52 0.82 8.52
N GLU A 15 13.31 0.33 9.47
CA GLU A 15 14.25 -0.77 9.23
C GLU A 15 13.53 -2.02 8.72
N LEU A 16 12.40 -2.38 9.34
CA LEU A 16 11.54 -3.47 8.87
C LEU A 16 10.98 -3.22 7.46
N ALA A 17 10.58 -1.99 7.15
CA ALA A 17 10.09 -1.63 5.83
C ALA A 17 11.20 -1.70 4.75
N CYS A 18 12.43 -1.32 5.10
CA CYS A 18 13.60 -1.44 4.20
C CYS A 18 13.90 -2.90 3.87
N ASP A 19 13.98 -3.79 4.87
CA ASP A 19 14.20 -5.22 4.63
C ASP A 19 13.06 -5.84 3.80
N ALA A 20 11.81 -5.45 4.06
CA ALA A 20 10.66 -5.89 3.26
C ALA A 20 10.75 -5.41 1.79
N LEU A 21 11.21 -4.18 1.56
CA LEU A 21 11.41 -3.62 0.22
C LEU A 21 12.55 -4.33 -0.52
N ASP A 22 13.66 -4.62 0.14
CA ASP A 22 14.78 -5.35 -0.46
C ASP A 22 14.37 -6.75 -0.92
N ARG A 23 13.53 -7.43 -0.13
CA ARG A 23 12.93 -8.72 -0.51
C ARG A 23 11.98 -8.57 -1.70
N LEU A 24 11.17 -7.51 -1.73
CA LEU A 24 10.31 -7.20 -2.89
C LEU A 24 11.11 -6.97 -4.17
N ILE A 25 12.17 -6.18 -4.11
CA ILE A 25 13.04 -5.92 -5.26
C ILE A 25 13.70 -7.21 -5.73
N ARG A 26 14.14 -8.06 -4.81
CA ARG A 26 14.71 -9.37 -5.14
C ARG A 26 13.70 -10.24 -5.87
N ASP A 27 12.50 -10.37 -5.33
CA ASP A 27 11.46 -11.22 -5.91
C ASP A 27 10.98 -10.72 -7.28
N ALA A 28 10.88 -9.40 -7.45
CA ALA A 28 10.54 -8.79 -8.74
C ALA A 28 11.59 -9.02 -9.83
N ARG A 29 12.85 -9.26 -9.45
CA ARG A 29 13.95 -9.57 -10.39
C ARG A 29 14.03 -11.04 -10.75
N LEU A 30 13.39 -11.92 -9.99
CA LEU A 30 13.40 -13.35 -10.30
C LEU A 30 12.41 -13.64 -11.44
N PRO A 31 12.79 -14.48 -12.42
CA PRO A 31 11.87 -14.86 -13.48
C PRO A 31 10.66 -15.58 -12.85
N PRO A 32 9.42 -15.18 -13.19
CA PRO A 32 8.24 -15.74 -12.56
C PRO A 32 8.14 -17.23 -12.89
N ARG A 33 7.97 -18.06 -11.86
CA ARG A 33 7.77 -19.52 -11.98
C ARG A 33 6.34 -19.91 -12.39
N GLY A 34 5.50 -18.94 -12.78
CA GLY A 34 4.07 -19.13 -13.05
C GLY A 34 3.50 -18.09 -14.01
N ARG A 35 2.16 -17.93 -14.04
CA ARG A 35 1.50 -16.90 -14.86
C ARG A 35 2.01 -15.51 -14.46
N HIS A 36 2.53 -14.78 -15.43
CA HIS A 36 3.14 -13.46 -15.26
C HIS A 36 2.20 -12.47 -14.55
N ASP A 37 0.91 -12.49 -14.88
CA ASP A 37 -0.09 -11.56 -14.33
C ASP A 37 -0.34 -11.79 -12.84
N LEU A 38 -0.45 -13.06 -12.41
CA LEU A 38 -0.63 -13.42 -11.00
C LEU A 38 0.61 -13.07 -10.16
N ALA A 39 1.81 -13.16 -10.75
CA ALA A 39 3.04 -12.75 -10.09
C ALA A 39 3.09 -11.22 -9.93
N HIS A 40 2.56 -10.46 -10.90
CA HIS A 40 2.53 -9.01 -10.84
C HIS A 40 1.56 -8.49 -9.76
N GLU A 41 0.35 -9.03 -9.70
CA GLU A 41 -0.66 -8.66 -8.70
C GLU A 41 -0.14 -8.88 -7.27
N ALA A 42 0.51 -10.02 -7.02
CA ALA A 42 1.09 -10.32 -5.72
C ALA A 42 2.25 -9.37 -5.33
N LEU A 43 3.05 -8.93 -6.32
CA LEU A 43 4.12 -7.94 -6.08
C LEU A 43 3.53 -6.56 -5.78
N GLU A 44 2.47 -6.16 -6.48
CA GLU A 44 1.77 -4.90 -6.23
C GLU A 44 1.12 -4.88 -4.86
N GLU A 45 0.42 -5.94 -4.46
CA GLU A 45 -0.21 -6.04 -3.13
C GLU A 45 0.83 -5.88 -2.01
N ARG A 46 1.98 -6.55 -2.16
CA ARG A 46 3.10 -6.42 -1.22
C ARG A 46 3.70 -5.00 -1.22
N ALA A 47 3.83 -4.37 -2.37
CA ALA A 47 4.33 -3.00 -2.46
C ALA A 47 3.40 -2.02 -1.72
N GLN A 48 2.08 -2.18 -1.90
CA GLN A 48 1.08 -1.37 -1.22
C GLN A 48 1.13 -1.58 0.30
N ALA A 49 1.30 -2.82 0.76
CA ALA A 49 1.43 -3.13 2.18
C ALA A 49 2.66 -2.44 2.82
N ILE A 50 3.81 -2.45 2.15
CA ILE A 50 5.03 -1.76 2.61
C ILE A 50 4.82 -0.24 2.63
N ALA A 51 4.22 0.33 1.58
CA ALA A 51 3.92 1.76 1.56
C ALA A 51 2.96 2.16 2.68
N ALA A 52 1.95 1.33 2.96
CA ALA A 52 1.02 1.56 4.06
C ALA A 52 1.71 1.51 5.42
N SER A 53 2.66 0.58 5.64
CA SER A 53 3.40 0.48 6.90
C SER A 53 4.34 1.66 7.13
N ILE A 54 4.97 2.19 6.07
CA ILE A 54 5.82 3.39 6.16
C ILE A 54 5.00 4.62 6.54
N VAL A 55 3.81 4.76 5.97
CA VAL A 55 2.97 5.95 6.14
C VAL A 55 2.12 5.89 7.42
N ALA A 56 1.86 4.70 7.96
CA ALA A 56 1.01 4.50 9.13
C ALA A 56 1.43 5.33 10.38
N PRO A 57 2.71 5.44 10.76
CA PRO A 57 3.13 6.27 11.89
C PRO A 57 2.86 7.76 11.70
N PHE A 58 2.86 8.24 10.45
CA PHE A 58 2.70 9.66 10.10
C PHE A 58 1.25 10.08 9.87
N ARG A 59 0.34 9.13 9.61
CA ARG A 59 -1.08 9.45 9.36
C ARG A 59 -1.84 9.93 10.59
N GLY A 60 -1.28 9.76 11.81
CA GLY A 60 -2.04 10.02 13.03
C GLY A 60 -3.34 9.21 13.09
N ASN A 61 -4.13 9.35 14.14
CA ASN A 61 -5.36 8.57 14.33
C ASN A 61 -6.53 8.92 13.37
N SER A 62 -6.31 9.48 12.18
CA SER A 62 -7.34 9.60 11.13
C SER A 62 -6.74 10.00 9.79
N ALA A 63 -6.66 9.04 8.86
CA ALA A 63 -6.95 9.33 7.47
C ALA A 63 -7.63 8.09 6.87
N PRO A 64 -8.92 8.17 6.48
CA PRO A 64 -9.59 7.04 5.84
C PRO A 64 -8.82 6.59 4.61
N PRO A 65 -8.93 5.30 4.22
CA PRO A 65 -8.26 4.79 3.03
C PRO A 65 -8.63 5.68 1.83
N ALA A 66 -7.60 6.11 1.10
CA ALA A 66 -7.80 6.91 -0.11
C ALA A 66 -8.68 6.09 -1.06
N ARG A 67 -9.87 6.59 -1.38
CA ARG A 67 -10.70 6.00 -2.44
C ARG A 67 -9.86 5.97 -3.71
N LEU A 68 -9.73 4.78 -4.28
CA LEU A 68 -9.17 4.60 -5.61
C LEU A 68 -9.88 5.56 -6.58
N LEU A 69 -9.11 6.44 -7.23
CA LEU A 69 -9.58 7.30 -8.32
C LEU A 69 -9.83 6.46 -9.56
N ALA A 70 -10.85 5.60 -9.51
CA ALA A 70 -11.51 5.08 -10.70
C ALA A 70 -12.67 6.03 -11.03
N SER A 71 -12.36 7.24 -11.46
CA SER A 71 -13.35 8.11 -12.09
C SER A 71 -13.51 7.66 -13.53
N GLY A 72 -14.54 6.83 -13.76
CA GLY A 72 -15.02 6.50 -15.09
C GLY A 72 -15.30 7.77 -15.89
N THR A 73 -14.72 7.85 -17.08
CA THR A 73 -15.09 8.85 -18.07
C THR A 73 -16.25 8.30 -18.88
N GLU A 74 -17.48 8.47 -18.38
CA GLU A 74 -18.64 8.39 -19.26
C GLU A 74 -19.62 9.50 -18.89
N GLY A 75 -19.86 10.35 -19.88
CA GLY A 75 -20.40 11.69 -19.69
C GLY A 75 -21.85 11.69 -19.22
N ASN A 76 -22.21 12.75 -18.51
CA ASN A 76 -23.55 13.30 -18.68
C ASN A 76 -23.55 14.81 -18.41
N LYS A 77 -24.02 15.56 -19.40
CA LYS A 77 -24.29 16.99 -19.30
C LYS A 77 -25.52 17.19 -18.40
N ALA A 78 -25.39 17.97 -17.34
CA ALA A 78 -26.53 18.64 -16.72
C ALA A 78 -26.24 20.15 -16.69
N TRP A 79 -26.90 20.87 -17.59
CA TRP A 79 -27.01 22.32 -17.58
C TRP A 79 -28.00 22.69 -16.48
N ALA A 80 -27.61 23.58 -15.57
CA ALA A 80 -28.51 24.17 -14.58
C ALA A 80 -29.06 25.47 -15.16
N ALA A 81 -30.38 25.53 -15.38
CA ALA A 81 -31.10 26.78 -15.61
C ALA A 81 -31.42 27.43 -14.25
N TRP A 82 -31.27 28.74 -14.20
CA TRP A 82 -31.79 29.62 -13.14
C TRP A 82 -33.30 29.83 -13.32
#